data_AF-A0A445HMW0-F1
#
_entry.id   AF-A0A445HMW0-F1
#
_cell.length_a   1.000
_cell.length_b   1.000
_cell.length_c   1.000
_cell.angle_alpha   90.00
_cell.angle_beta   90.00
_cell.angle_gamma   90.00
#
_symmetry.space_group_name_H-M   'P 1'
#
loop_
_entity.id
_entity.type
_entity.pdbx_description
1 polymer ?
#
loop_
_entity_poly.entity_id
_entity_poly.type
_entity_poly.pdbx_seq_one_letter_code
_entity_poly.pdbx_strand_id
1 'polypeptide(L)'
;MFGRAPKKSDNTRYYEILGVSKNASQDDLKKFKELAQAYEVLSDPEKREIYDQYGEDALKEGMGGGGGHDPFDIFSSFFGGGSPFGSGGSSRGRRQRRGEDVVHPLKVSLEDLYLGTSKKLSLSRNVICSKCSGKGSKSGASMKCAGCQGTGMKVSIRHLGPSMIQQMQHACNECKGTGETINDRDRCPQCKGEKVVQEKKVLEVIVEKGMQNGQKITFPGEADEAPDTITGDIVFVLQQKEHPKFKRKAEDLFVEHTLSLTEALCGFQFVLTHLDSRQLLIKSNPGEVVKPDSYKAINDEGMPMYQRPFMKGKLYIHFTVEFPDSLNPDQVKALEAVLPPKPSSQLTDMELDECEETTLHDVNMEEETRRKQQQAQEAYDEDDDMPGGAQRVQCAQQ
;
A
#
# COMPACT_ATOMS: atom_id res chain seq x y z
N MET A 1 13.41 68.15 19.35
CA MET A 1 12.75 66.84 19.47
C MET A 1 12.39 66.37 18.07
N PHE A 2 13.07 65.33 17.57
CA PHE A 2 12.94 64.84 16.20
C PHE A 2 11.74 63.90 16.06
N GLY A 3 10.75 64.28 15.26
CA GLY A 3 9.66 63.39 14.83
C GLY A 3 10.11 62.48 13.70
N ARG A 4 9.99 61.16 13.88
CA ARG A 4 10.21 60.15 12.82
C ARG A 4 8.89 59.85 12.12
N ALA A 5 8.83 60.13 10.83
CA ALA A 5 7.76 59.68 9.93
C ALA A 5 7.83 58.14 9.73
N PRO A 6 6.69 57.46 9.48
CA PRO A 6 6.67 56.04 9.21
C PRO A 6 7.30 55.73 7.84
N LYS A 7 8.21 54.75 7.80
CA LYS A 7 8.87 54.29 6.57
C LYS A 7 7.85 53.63 5.64
N LYS A 8 7.81 54.05 4.38
CA LYS A 8 7.12 53.33 3.30
C LYS A 8 7.77 51.96 3.13
N SER A 9 6.96 50.90 3.10
CA SER A 9 7.40 49.54 2.85
C SER A 9 7.86 49.41 1.39
N ASP A 10 9.10 48.97 1.18
CA ASP A 10 9.66 48.70 -0.14
C ASP A 10 8.98 47.46 -0.76
N ASN A 11 8.09 47.68 -1.73
CA ASN A 11 7.39 46.64 -2.48
C ASN A 11 8.27 45.95 -3.55
N THR A 12 9.59 46.10 -3.50
CA THR A 12 10.52 45.55 -4.49
C THR A 12 10.70 44.04 -4.37
N ARG A 13 10.47 43.45 -3.19
CA ARG A 13 10.51 41.98 -2.97
C ARG A 13 9.29 41.23 -3.48
N TYR A 14 8.19 41.92 -3.77
CA TYR A 14 6.94 41.29 -4.19
C TYR A 14 7.06 40.66 -5.59
N TYR A 15 7.88 41.23 -6.47
CA TYR A 15 8.06 40.74 -7.84
C TYR A 15 9.06 39.58 -7.95
N GLU A 16 10.03 39.50 -7.03
CA GLU A 16 11.05 38.44 -7.00
C GLU A 16 10.49 37.11 -6.46
N ILE A 17 9.61 37.16 -5.45
CA ILE A 17 8.95 35.96 -4.89
C ILE A 17 7.95 35.37 -5.89
N LEU A 18 7.38 36.21 -6.75
CA LEU A 18 6.33 35.83 -7.70
C LEU A 18 6.88 35.53 -9.12
N GLY A 19 8.18 35.73 -9.37
CA GLY A 19 8.82 35.38 -10.64
C GLY A 19 8.39 36.23 -11.86
N VAL A 20 7.93 37.47 -11.66
CA VAL A 20 7.43 38.33 -12.75
C VAL A 20 8.30 39.57 -12.95
N SER A 21 8.51 39.96 -14.22
CA SER A 21 9.21 41.19 -14.62
C SER A 21 8.59 42.45 -14.00
N LYS A 22 9.43 43.40 -13.58
CA LYS A 22 9.03 44.69 -12.94
C LYS A 22 8.16 45.61 -13.80
N ASN A 23 7.90 45.25 -15.07
CA ASN A 23 7.09 46.01 -16.03
C ASN A 23 5.69 45.40 -16.25
N ALA A 24 5.20 44.54 -15.35
CA ALA A 24 3.90 43.87 -15.49
C ALA A 24 2.72 44.85 -15.46
N SER A 25 1.74 44.65 -16.34
CA SER A 25 0.53 45.46 -16.40
C SER A 25 -0.43 45.13 -15.25
N GLN A 26 -1.41 46.00 -14.97
CA GLN A 26 -2.39 45.78 -13.90
C GLN A 26 -3.23 44.51 -14.11
N ASP A 27 -3.38 44.05 -15.35
CA ASP A 27 -4.09 42.81 -15.67
C ASP A 27 -3.23 41.56 -15.47
N ASP A 28 -1.90 41.66 -15.63
CA ASP A 28 -0.99 40.55 -15.31
C ASP A 28 -0.94 40.29 -13.80
N LEU A 29 -1.05 41.36 -13.00
CA LEU A 29 -1.17 41.28 -11.55
C LEU A 29 -2.47 40.60 -11.09
N LYS A 30 -3.59 40.76 -11.83
CA LYS A 30 -4.85 40.08 -11.53
C LYS A 30 -4.77 38.59 -11.83
N LYS A 31 -4.27 38.24 -13.02
CA LYS A 31 -4.06 36.83 -13.41
C LYS A 31 -3.13 36.10 -12.45
N PHE A 32 -2.12 36.80 -11.93
CA PHE A 32 -1.22 36.21 -10.95
C PHE A 32 -1.89 35.97 -9.60
N LYS A 33 -2.75 36.88 -9.13
CA LYS A 33 -3.55 36.67 -7.91
C LYS A 33 -4.50 35.49 -8.05
N GLU A 34 -5.14 35.36 -9.20
CA GLU A 34 -6.01 34.22 -9.52
C GLU A 34 -5.23 32.90 -9.53
N LEU A 35 -4.03 32.88 -10.14
CA LEU A 35 -3.14 31.72 -10.15
C LEU A 35 -2.65 31.32 -8.75
N ALA A 36 -2.28 32.30 -7.92
CA ALA A 36 -1.86 32.04 -6.54
C ALA A 36 -3.00 31.48 -5.70
N GLN A 37 -4.22 32.00 -5.86
CA GLN A 37 -5.42 31.51 -5.18
C GLN A 37 -5.78 30.10 -5.64
N ALA A 38 -5.69 29.82 -6.95
CA ALA A 38 -5.92 28.48 -7.49
C ALA A 38 -4.87 27.48 -6.97
N TYR A 39 -3.60 27.88 -6.88
CA TYR A 39 -2.56 27.02 -6.33
C TYR A 39 -2.79 26.70 -4.85
N GLU A 40 -3.19 27.69 -4.04
CA GLU A 40 -3.50 27.46 -2.63
C GLU A 40 -4.63 26.43 -2.44
N VAL A 41 -5.70 26.55 -3.23
CA VAL A 41 -6.86 25.64 -3.17
C VAL A 41 -6.50 24.24 -3.69
N LEU A 42 -5.69 24.13 -4.75
CA LEU A 42 -5.36 22.84 -5.36
C LEU A 42 -4.17 22.13 -4.71
N SER A 43 -3.35 22.85 -3.95
CA SER A 43 -2.20 22.29 -3.24
C SER A 43 -2.61 21.53 -1.98
N ASP A 44 -3.73 21.91 -1.36
CA ASP A 44 -4.25 21.27 -0.16
C ASP A 44 -5.38 20.28 -0.56
N PRO A 45 -5.22 18.98 -0.26
CA PRO A 45 -6.20 17.96 -0.64
C PRO A 45 -7.59 18.20 -0.03
N GLU A 46 -7.70 18.82 1.14
CA GLU A 46 -8.98 19.09 1.82
C GLU A 46 -9.70 20.29 1.19
N LYS A 47 -8.97 21.39 0.91
CA LYS A 47 -9.54 22.57 0.20
C LYS A 47 -9.94 22.23 -1.23
N ARG A 48 -9.18 21.36 -1.88
CA ARG A 48 -9.50 20.85 -3.21
C ARG A 48 -10.81 20.06 -3.20
N GLU A 49 -11.01 19.18 -2.22
CA GLU A 49 -12.25 18.42 -2.11
C GLU A 49 -13.47 19.33 -1.88
N ILE A 50 -13.33 20.39 -1.07
CA ILE A 50 -14.37 21.40 -0.85
C ILE A 50 -14.69 22.17 -2.15
N TYR A 51 -13.66 22.60 -2.88
CA TYR A 51 -13.83 23.27 -4.18
C TYR A 51 -14.52 22.35 -5.21
N ASP A 52 -14.10 21.07 -5.27
CA ASP A 52 -14.64 20.08 -6.19
C ASP A 52 -16.12 19.74 -5.87
N GLN A 53 -16.54 19.86 -4.60
CA GLN A 53 -17.91 19.58 -4.17
C GLN A 53 -18.86 20.79 -4.22
N TYR A 54 -18.38 22.00 -3.91
CA TYR A 54 -19.25 23.16 -3.68
C TYR A 54 -18.88 24.42 -4.50
N GLY A 55 -17.78 24.38 -5.25
CA GLY A 55 -17.34 25.50 -6.10
C GLY A 55 -16.65 26.64 -5.34
N GLU A 56 -16.31 27.72 -6.06
CA GLU A 56 -15.51 28.85 -5.56
C GLU A 56 -16.17 29.59 -4.38
N ASP A 57 -17.50 29.61 -4.32
CA ASP A 57 -18.26 30.35 -3.30
C ASP A 57 -18.09 29.75 -1.88
N ALA A 58 -17.85 28.44 -1.77
CA ALA A 58 -17.62 27.76 -0.49
C ALA A 58 -16.29 28.16 0.19
N LEU A 59 -15.31 28.62 -0.61
CA LEU A 59 -14.03 29.12 -0.10
C LEU A 59 -14.07 30.61 0.24
N LYS A 60 -14.99 31.37 -0.37
CA LYS A 60 -15.13 32.82 -0.14
C LYS A 60 -15.87 33.15 1.16
N GLU A 61 -16.84 32.35 1.58
CA GLU A 61 -17.58 32.58 2.83
C GLU A 61 -16.75 32.32 4.11
N GLY A 62 -15.55 31.73 4.00
CA GLY A 62 -14.61 31.55 5.11
C GLY A 62 -13.64 32.73 5.35
N MET A 63 -13.67 33.79 4.54
CA MET A 63 -12.59 34.79 4.51
C MET A 63 -13.07 36.26 4.60
N GLY A 64 -14.13 36.53 5.36
CA GLY A 64 -14.62 37.89 5.59
C GLY A 64 -15.29 38.10 6.95
N GLY A 65 -14.53 38.56 7.95
CA GLY A 65 -15.09 39.08 9.20
C GLY A 65 -14.15 38.95 10.39
N GLY A 66 -13.63 40.07 10.89
CA GLY A 66 -12.76 40.12 12.06
C GLY A 66 -13.47 39.77 13.37
N GLY A 67 -12.76 39.09 14.25
CA GLY A 67 -13.18 38.77 15.62
C GLY A 67 -12.60 37.43 16.05
N GLY A 68 -11.71 37.45 17.04
CA GLY A 68 -11.00 36.25 17.51
C GLY A 68 -11.95 35.18 18.01
N HIS A 69 -12.06 34.09 17.26
CA HIS A 69 -12.51 32.78 17.70
C HIS A 69 -11.70 31.72 16.95
N ASP A 70 -11.35 30.66 17.67
CA ASP A 70 -10.49 29.59 17.21
C ASP A 70 -11.09 28.92 15.94
N PRO A 71 -10.33 28.79 14.83
CA PRO A 71 -10.82 28.23 13.57
C PRO A 71 -11.39 26.81 13.65
N PHE A 72 -11.11 26.08 14.74
CA PHE A 72 -11.64 24.74 14.99
C PHE A 72 -13.12 24.70 15.46
N ASP A 73 -13.67 25.80 15.98
CA ASP A 73 -15.03 25.83 16.57
C ASP A 73 -16.15 26.11 15.54
N ILE A 74 -15.79 26.68 14.39
CA ILE A 74 -16.72 26.87 13.25
C ILE A 74 -16.84 25.58 12.44
N PHE A 75 -15.78 24.77 12.36
CA PHE A 75 -15.77 23.51 11.59
C PHE A 75 -16.57 22.39 12.29
N SER A 76 -16.56 22.36 13.63
CA SER A 76 -17.37 21.43 14.44
C SER A 76 -18.89 21.70 14.35
N SER A 77 -19.28 22.96 14.16
CA SER A 77 -20.68 23.38 14.02
C SER A 77 -21.30 23.01 12.67
N PHE A 78 -20.49 22.80 11.63
CA PHE A 78 -20.95 22.41 10.30
C PHE A 78 -20.95 20.89 10.08
N PHE A 79 -20.06 20.14 10.75
CA PHE A 79 -19.86 18.71 10.49
C PHE A 79 -20.22 17.74 11.63
N GLY A 80 -20.60 18.21 12.84
CA GLY A 80 -20.84 17.27 13.93
C GLY A 80 -21.55 17.81 15.17
N GLY A 81 -22.88 17.79 15.15
CA GLY A 81 -23.67 17.53 16.36
C GLY A 81 -24.15 18.75 17.16
N GLY A 82 -25.41 19.10 16.93
CA GLY A 82 -26.27 19.70 17.95
C GLY A 82 -26.43 21.22 17.86
N SER A 83 -27.51 21.67 17.22
CA SER A 83 -28.16 22.90 17.67
C SER A 83 -29.69 22.77 17.70
N PRO A 84 -30.32 23.27 18.78
CA PRO A 84 -31.75 23.20 19.04
C PRO A 84 -32.48 24.37 18.35
N PHE A 85 -33.69 24.12 17.84
CA PHE A 85 -34.56 25.04 17.09
C PHE A 85 -34.18 25.27 15.61
N GLY A 86 -34.93 24.61 14.72
CA GLY A 86 -34.90 24.88 13.29
C GLY A 86 -35.74 23.92 12.47
N SER A 87 -37.06 24.13 12.50
CA SER A 87 -38.02 23.44 11.62
C SER A 87 -37.82 23.86 10.17
N GLY A 88 -37.86 22.88 9.25
CA GLY A 88 -38.31 23.12 7.88
C GLY A 88 -37.29 22.86 6.77
N GLY A 89 -37.47 21.73 6.08
CA GLY A 89 -37.22 21.68 4.64
C GLY A 89 -35.85 21.21 4.18
N SER A 90 -35.63 19.90 4.23
CA SER A 90 -35.10 19.20 3.05
C SER A 90 -35.52 17.75 3.12
N SER A 91 -36.33 17.36 2.13
CA SER A 91 -36.57 15.98 1.75
C SER A 91 -35.20 15.33 1.55
N ARG A 92 -34.69 14.68 2.61
CA ARG A 92 -33.58 13.74 2.49
C ARG A 92 -34.13 12.62 1.64
N GLY A 93 -33.91 12.72 0.33
CA GLY A 93 -33.94 11.56 -0.54
C GLY A 93 -33.22 10.46 0.21
N ARG A 94 -33.94 9.36 0.45
CA ARG A 94 -33.44 8.16 1.11
C ARG A 94 -32.24 7.71 0.27
N ARG A 95 -31.04 8.23 0.56
CA ARG A 95 -29.81 7.89 -0.16
C ARG A 95 -29.69 6.40 0.07
N GLN A 96 -29.99 5.63 -0.97
CA GLN A 96 -30.09 4.19 -0.89
C GLN A 96 -28.72 3.72 -0.41
N ARG A 97 -28.69 3.03 0.73
CA ARG A 97 -27.42 2.59 1.32
C ARG A 97 -26.77 1.65 0.29
N ARG A 98 -25.50 1.86 -0.04
CA ARG A 98 -24.74 0.92 -0.88
C ARG A 98 -24.11 -0.11 0.05
N GLY A 99 -24.18 -1.37 -0.35
CA GLY A 99 -23.54 -2.50 0.30
C GLY A 99 -22.03 -2.39 0.13
N GLU A 100 -21.30 -3.05 1.03
CA GLU A 100 -19.85 -3.06 1.02
C GLU A 100 -19.33 -3.94 -0.12
N ASP A 101 -18.24 -3.51 -0.75
CA ASP A 101 -17.56 -4.28 -1.79
C ASP A 101 -16.76 -5.42 -1.14
N VAL A 102 -16.75 -6.59 -1.77
CA VAL A 102 -16.00 -7.76 -1.29
C VAL A 102 -14.71 -7.90 -2.08
N VAL A 103 -13.57 -7.77 -1.39
CA VAL A 103 -12.25 -7.92 -2.01
C VAL A 103 -11.76 -9.37 -1.87
N HIS A 104 -11.53 -10.05 -2.99
CA HIS A 104 -11.03 -11.42 -3.01
C HIS A 104 -9.62 -11.50 -3.63
N PRO A 105 -8.59 -11.91 -2.89
CA PRO A 105 -7.26 -12.10 -3.47
C PRO A 105 -7.24 -13.31 -4.40
N LEU A 106 -6.89 -13.11 -5.67
CA LEU A 106 -6.76 -14.18 -6.66
C LEU A 106 -5.29 -14.50 -6.89
N LYS A 107 -4.85 -15.64 -6.35
CA LYS A 107 -3.47 -16.11 -6.53
C LYS A 107 -3.25 -16.61 -7.97
N VAL A 108 -2.31 -15.98 -8.67
CA VAL A 108 -1.94 -16.28 -10.06
C VAL A 108 -0.44 -16.56 -10.15
N SER A 109 -0.05 -17.54 -10.95
CA SER A 109 1.36 -17.83 -11.19
C SER A 109 1.93 -16.92 -12.28
N LEU A 110 3.25 -16.92 -12.48
CA LEU A 110 3.86 -16.14 -13.55
C LEU A 110 3.50 -16.69 -14.93
N GLU A 111 3.36 -18.01 -15.07
CA GLU A 111 2.95 -18.68 -16.30
C GLU A 111 1.50 -18.32 -16.68
N ASP A 112 0.60 -18.28 -15.68
CA ASP A 112 -0.79 -17.82 -15.85
C ASP A 112 -0.83 -16.39 -16.42
N LEU A 113 0.03 -15.50 -15.91
CA LEU A 113 0.11 -14.10 -16.35
C LEU A 113 0.79 -13.94 -17.71
N TYR A 114 1.65 -14.89 -18.10
CA TYR A 114 2.34 -14.89 -19.38
C TYR A 114 1.44 -15.40 -20.52
N LEU A 115 0.75 -16.52 -20.29
CA LEU A 115 -0.10 -17.17 -21.29
C LEU A 115 -1.55 -16.67 -21.27
N GLY A 116 -1.99 -16.07 -20.17
CA GLY A 116 -3.40 -15.77 -19.93
C GLY A 116 -4.18 -17.04 -19.55
N THR A 117 -5.12 -16.92 -18.62
CA THR A 117 -5.89 -18.07 -18.12
C THR A 117 -7.28 -17.64 -17.63
N SER A 118 -8.23 -18.56 -17.63
CA SER A 118 -9.57 -18.36 -17.05
C SER A 118 -9.71 -19.21 -15.79
N LYS A 119 -9.93 -18.58 -14.64
CA LYS A 119 -10.12 -19.30 -13.36
C LYS A 119 -11.58 -19.23 -12.92
N LYS A 120 -12.18 -20.40 -12.68
CA LYS A 120 -13.54 -20.52 -12.14
C LYS A 120 -13.47 -20.59 -10.61
N LEU A 121 -14.12 -19.64 -9.93
CA LEU A 121 -14.13 -19.51 -8.47
C LEU A 121 -15.58 -19.63 -7.99
N SER A 122 -15.82 -20.55 -7.06
CA SER A 122 -17.11 -20.66 -6.38
C SER A 122 -17.11 -19.74 -5.16
N LEU A 123 -17.97 -18.72 -5.17
CA LEU A 123 -18.18 -17.82 -4.04
C LEU A 123 -19.57 -18.06 -3.45
N SER A 124 -19.66 -18.02 -2.13
CA SER A 124 -20.93 -17.96 -1.41
C SER A 124 -21.26 -16.51 -1.11
N ARG A 125 -22.41 -16.04 -1.59
CA ARG A 125 -22.92 -14.70 -1.32
C ARG A 125 -24.33 -14.76 -0.73
N ASN A 126 -24.72 -13.74 0.01
CA ASN A 126 -26.09 -13.56 0.46
C ASN A 126 -26.90 -12.92 -0.68
N VAL A 127 -28.01 -13.54 -1.05
CA VAL A 127 -28.98 -12.96 -2.00
C VAL A 127 -30.33 -12.78 -1.33
N ILE A 128 -31.10 -11.82 -1.83
CA ILE A 128 -32.46 -11.60 -1.35
C ILE A 128 -33.27 -12.88 -1.53
N CYS A 129 -33.96 -13.32 -0.47
CA CYS A 129 -34.72 -14.55 -0.49
C CYS A 129 -35.81 -14.49 -1.57
N SER A 130 -35.72 -15.34 -2.59
CA SER A 130 -36.64 -15.36 -3.73
C SER A 130 -38.09 -15.63 -3.33
N LYS A 131 -38.33 -16.41 -2.26
CA LYS A 131 -39.69 -16.75 -1.79
C LYS A 131 -40.42 -15.63 -1.05
N CYS A 132 -39.70 -14.73 -0.39
CA CYS A 132 -40.32 -13.62 0.36
C CYS A 132 -39.91 -12.23 -0.15
N SER A 133 -39.11 -12.19 -1.23
CA SER A 133 -38.59 -10.96 -1.85
C SER A 133 -38.01 -9.98 -0.83
N GLY A 134 -37.27 -10.49 0.16
CA GLY A 134 -36.63 -9.67 1.19
C GLY A 134 -37.55 -9.21 2.33
N LYS A 135 -38.83 -9.60 2.36
CA LYS A 135 -39.76 -9.24 3.44
C LYS A 135 -39.57 -10.09 4.70
N GLY A 136 -39.08 -11.32 4.55
CA GLY A 136 -38.81 -12.24 5.67
C GLY A 136 -40.01 -13.03 6.18
N SER A 137 -41.23 -12.65 5.79
CA SER A 137 -42.49 -13.37 6.10
C SER A 137 -43.09 -14.05 4.87
N LYS A 138 -44.01 -15.02 5.07
CA LYS A 138 -44.74 -15.67 3.97
C LYS A 138 -45.83 -14.76 3.42
N SER A 139 -46.55 -14.08 4.32
CA SER A 139 -47.63 -13.16 3.95
C SER A 139 -47.14 -11.77 3.51
N GLY A 140 -45.87 -11.45 3.78
CA GLY A 140 -45.34 -10.10 3.63
C GLY A 140 -45.71 -9.15 4.76
N ALA A 141 -46.43 -9.60 5.79
CA ALA A 141 -46.71 -8.82 6.98
C ALA A 141 -45.48 -8.74 7.90
N SER A 142 -45.26 -7.55 8.46
CA SER A 142 -44.34 -7.30 9.57
C SER A 142 -45.07 -6.47 10.62
N MET A 143 -44.71 -6.66 11.89
CA MET A 143 -45.27 -5.90 13.01
C MET A 143 -44.19 -4.98 13.57
N LYS A 144 -44.60 -3.84 14.15
CA LYS A 144 -43.65 -2.98 14.87
C LYS A 144 -43.09 -3.74 16.07
N CYS A 145 -41.77 -3.68 16.24
CA CYS A 145 -41.12 -4.29 17.39
C CYS A 145 -41.66 -3.67 18.69
N ALA A 146 -42.15 -4.49 19.61
CA ALA A 146 -42.71 -4.03 20.88
C ALA A 146 -41.62 -3.39 21.77
N GLY A 147 -40.42 -3.98 21.80
CA GLY A 147 -39.33 -3.49 22.63
C GLY A 147 -38.73 -2.13 22.24
N CYS A 148 -38.75 -1.75 20.96
CA CYS A 148 -38.23 -0.45 20.50
C CYS A 148 -39.30 0.43 19.84
N GLN A 149 -40.56 -0.01 19.82
CA GLN A 149 -41.67 0.71 19.20
C GLN A 149 -41.42 1.14 17.74
N GLY A 150 -40.64 0.35 16.99
CA GLY A 150 -40.29 0.66 15.60
C GLY A 150 -39.01 1.46 15.39
N THR A 151 -38.33 1.89 16.46
CA THR A 151 -37.10 2.71 16.35
C THR A 151 -35.82 1.90 16.08
N GLY A 152 -35.86 0.57 16.24
CA GLY A 152 -34.71 -0.30 16.01
C GLY A 152 -33.61 -0.24 17.09
N MET A 153 -33.60 0.79 17.94
CA MET A 153 -32.58 1.03 18.97
C MET A 153 -33.20 1.14 20.36
N LYS A 154 -32.48 0.69 21.40
CA LYS A 154 -32.83 0.90 22.80
C LYS A 154 -31.75 1.78 23.45
N VAL A 155 -32.18 2.79 24.21
CA VAL A 155 -31.27 3.68 24.95
C VAL A 155 -31.06 3.08 26.34
N SER A 156 -29.83 2.71 26.68
CA SER A 156 -29.46 2.32 28.04
C SER A 156 -28.77 3.48 28.75
N ILE A 157 -29.26 3.83 29.94
CA ILE A 157 -28.69 4.90 30.76
C ILE A 157 -27.73 4.27 31.76
N ARG A 158 -26.45 4.65 31.70
CA ARG A 158 -25.43 4.25 32.68
C ARG A 158 -25.11 5.44 33.58
N HIS A 159 -25.34 5.28 34.89
CA HIS A 159 -24.98 6.29 35.88
C HIS A 159 -23.48 6.16 36.21
N LEU A 160 -22.69 7.16 35.83
CA LEU A 160 -21.24 7.21 36.06
C LEU A 160 -20.86 7.96 37.34
N GLY A 161 -21.83 8.57 38.02
CA GLY A 161 -21.63 9.24 39.30
C GLY A 161 -22.85 10.09 39.69
N PRO A 162 -22.76 10.81 40.83
CA PRO A 162 -23.74 11.82 41.20
C PRO A 162 -23.80 12.88 40.10
N SER A 163 -24.98 13.04 39.48
CA SER A 163 -25.27 14.01 38.41
C SER A 163 -24.69 13.73 37.02
N MET A 164 -24.02 12.60 36.77
CA MET A 164 -23.56 12.21 35.42
C MET A 164 -24.24 10.93 34.92
N ILE A 165 -25.10 11.09 33.92
CA ILE A 165 -25.71 9.99 33.16
C ILE A 165 -25.11 9.91 31.75
N GLN A 166 -24.62 8.74 31.37
CA GLN A 166 -24.21 8.45 30.00
C GLN A 166 -25.32 7.64 29.32
N GLN A 167 -25.91 8.20 28.25
CA GLN A 167 -26.88 7.49 27.44
C GLN A 167 -26.13 6.74 26.32
N MET A 168 -26.12 5.41 26.38
CA MET A 168 -25.57 4.57 25.31
C MET A 168 -26.73 3.99 24.49
N GLN A 169 -26.68 4.18 23.17
CA GLN A 169 -27.65 3.58 22.26
C GLN A 169 -27.14 2.22 21.78
N HIS A 170 -27.95 1.18 21.93
CA HIS A 170 -27.63 -0.16 21.43
C HIS A 170 -28.76 -0.66 20.52
N ALA A 171 -28.44 -1.52 19.56
CA ALA A 171 -29.45 -2.15 18.71
C ALA A 171 -30.44 -2.94 19.57
N CYS A 172 -31.74 -2.84 19.28
CA CYS A 172 -32.76 -3.52 20.04
C CYS A 172 -32.64 -5.04 19.91
N ASN A 173 -32.44 -5.75 21.02
CA ASN A 173 -32.26 -7.21 21.05
C ASN A 173 -33.38 -8.01 20.36
N GLU A 174 -34.63 -7.54 20.41
CA GLU A 174 -35.79 -8.23 19.82
C GLU A 174 -35.87 -8.13 18.29
N CYS A 175 -35.46 -7.01 17.69
CA CYS A 175 -35.55 -6.79 16.24
C CYS A 175 -34.18 -6.66 15.56
N LYS A 176 -33.08 -6.81 16.33
CA LYS A 176 -31.69 -6.67 15.87
C LYS A 176 -31.44 -5.41 15.02
N GLY A 177 -32.06 -4.28 15.39
CA GLY A 177 -31.90 -3.02 14.64
C GLY A 177 -32.92 -2.79 13.51
N THR A 178 -33.73 -3.78 13.12
CA THR A 178 -34.66 -3.64 11.99
C THR A 178 -35.93 -2.84 12.32
N GLY A 179 -36.27 -2.68 13.60
CA GLY A 179 -37.50 -1.99 14.04
C GLY A 179 -38.79 -2.80 13.87
N GLU A 180 -38.72 -3.93 13.16
CA GLU A 180 -39.86 -4.78 12.86
C GLU A 180 -39.64 -6.20 13.38
N THR A 181 -40.71 -6.86 13.78
CA THR A 181 -40.73 -8.27 14.19
C THR A 181 -41.73 -9.03 13.34
N ILE A 182 -41.40 -10.28 13.06
CA ILE A 182 -42.24 -11.18 12.26
C ILE A 182 -42.77 -12.27 13.20
N ASN A 183 -44.07 -12.57 13.10
CA ASN A 183 -44.67 -13.66 13.85
C ASN A 183 -44.02 -15.00 13.49
N ASP A 184 -43.70 -15.83 14.48
CA ASP A 184 -42.95 -17.09 14.27
C ASP A 184 -43.64 -18.04 13.28
N ARG A 185 -44.97 -18.07 13.26
CA ARG A 185 -45.76 -18.89 12.33
C ARG A 185 -45.67 -18.41 10.88
N ASP A 186 -45.41 -17.12 10.70
CA ASP A 186 -45.38 -16.44 9.40
C ASP A 186 -43.95 -16.20 8.90
N ARG A 187 -42.93 -16.64 9.64
CA ARG A 187 -41.55 -16.61 9.16
C ARG A 187 -41.42 -17.40 7.86
N CYS A 188 -40.72 -16.83 6.89
CA CYS A 188 -40.41 -17.52 5.64
C CYS A 188 -39.63 -18.81 5.95
N PRO A 189 -40.00 -19.98 5.40
CA PRO A 189 -39.35 -21.24 5.73
C PRO A 189 -37.92 -21.34 5.19
N GLN A 190 -37.59 -20.56 4.15
CA GLN A 190 -36.28 -20.60 3.49
C GLN A 190 -35.25 -19.70 4.18
N CYS A 191 -35.60 -18.45 4.49
CA CYS A 191 -34.69 -17.52 5.18
C CYS A 191 -34.91 -17.44 6.70
N LYS A 192 -35.92 -18.12 7.25
CA LYS A 192 -36.28 -18.15 8.68
C LYS A 192 -36.44 -16.76 9.33
N GLY A 193 -36.81 -15.76 8.53
CA GLY A 193 -36.96 -14.36 8.95
C GLY A 193 -35.74 -13.46 8.69
N GLU A 194 -34.59 -14.00 8.26
CA GLU A 194 -33.35 -13.24 8.01
C GLU A 194 -33.36 -12.48 6.66
N LYS A 195 -34.44 -12.57 5.88
CA LYS A 195 -34.68 -11.88 4.59
C LYS A 195 -33.72 -12.24 3.43
N VAL A 196 -32.56 -12.81 3.71
CA VAL A 196 -31.55 -13.25 2.74
C VAL A 196 -31.30 -14.77 2.83
N VAL A 197 -30.71 -15.34 1.78
CA VAL A 197 -30.31 -16.75 1.70
C VAL A 197 -28.90 -16.84 1.11
N GLN A 198 -28.09 -17.79 1.57
CA GLN A 198 -26.77 -18.03 0.99
C GLN A 198 -26.90 -18.78 -0.34
N GLU A 199 -26.36 -18.21 -1.40
CA GLU A 199 -26.26 -18.78 -2.74
C GLU A 199 -24.80 -19.02 -3.10
N LYS A 200 -24.50 -20.20 -3.66
CA LYS A 200 -23.17 -20.50 -4.24
C LYS A 200 -23.20 -20.16 -5.72
N LYS A 201 -22.41 -19.18 -6.14
CA LYS A 201 -22.26 -18.76 -7.53
C LYS A 201 -20.84 -19.03 -8.01
N VAL A 202 -20.70 -19.54 -9.23
CA VAL A 202 -19.40 -19.72 -9.87
C VAL A 202 -19.14 -18.53 -10.77
N LEU A 203 -18.10 -17.75 -10.47
CA LEU A 203 -17.63 -16.65 -11.30
C LEU A 203 -16.41 -17.11 -12.10
N GLU A 204 -16.39 -16.79 -13.39
CA GLU A 204 -15.25 -17.04 -14.27
C GLU A 204 -14.43 -15.75 -14.39
N VAL A 205 -13.25 -15.76 -13.78
CA VAL A 205 -12.31 -14.64 -13.79
C VAL A 205 -11.31 -14.86 -14.90
N ILE A 206 -11.36 -13.99 -15.91
CA ILE A 206 -10.44 -14.01 -17.05
C ILE A 206 -9.20 -13.18 -16.67
N VAL A 207 -8.05 -13.83 -16.64
CA VAL A 207 -6.74 -13.21 -16.41
C VAL A 207 -6.07 -13.05 -17.77
N GLU A 208 -5.98 -11.82 -18.23
CA GLU A 208 -5.36 -11.48 -19.50
C GLU A 208 -3.83 -11.53 -19.43
N LYS A 209 -3.21 -11.70 -20.60
CA LYS A 209 -1.76 -11.69 -20.75
C LYS A 209 -1.19 -10.33 -20.32
N GLY A 210 -0.14 -10.38 -19.51
CA GLY A 210 0.59 -9.19 -19.10
C GLY A 210 -0.03 -8.42 -17.94
N MET A 211 -1.17 -8.86 -17.41
CA MET A 211 -1.77 -8.26 -16.21
C MET A 211 -0.75 -8.18 -15.06
N GLN A 212 -0.83 -7.11 -14.28
CA GLN A 212 0.14 -6.80 -13.24
C GLN A 212 -0.32 -7.31 -11.87
N ASN A 213 0.64 -7.49 -10.96
CA ASN A 213 0.34 -7.75 -9.56
C ASN A 213 -0.44 -6.58 -8.95
N GLY A 214 -1.47 -6.88 -8.16
CA GLY A 214 -2.36 -5.89 -7.55
C GLY A 214 -3.45 -5.34 -8.48
N GLN A 215 -3.47 -5.72 -9.77
CA GLN A 215 -4.50 -5.30 -10.70
C GLN A 215 -5.87 -5.87 -10.29
N LYS A 216 -6.92 -5.05 -10.44
CA LYS A 216 -8.28 -5.34 -9.98
C LYS A 216 -9.16 -5.79 -11.14
N ILE A 217 -9.93 -6.85 -10.93
CA ILE A 217 -10.99 -7.32 -11.83
C ILE A 217 -12.31 -7.23 -11.06
N THR A 218 -13.19 -6.34 -11.49
CA THR A 218 -14.43 -6.02 -10.77
C THR A 218 -15.63 -6.68 -11.44
N PHE A 219 -16.47 -7.32 -10.62
CA PHE A 219 -17.76 -7.88 -10.99
C PHE A 219 -18.86 -7.04 -10.34
N PRO A 220 -19.53 -6.16 -11.11
CA PRO A 220 -20.45 -5.18 -10.55
C PRO A 220 -21.73 -5.84 -10.01
N GLY A 221 -22.18 -5.43 -8.83
CA GLY A 221 -23.43 -5.91 -8.21
C GLY A 221 -23.41 -7.39 -7.80
N GLU A 222 -22.24 -8.02 -7.74
CA GLU A 222 -22.11 -9.44 -7.39
C GLU A 222 -21.85 -9.69 -5.90
N ALA A 223 -21.68 -8.64 -5.08
CA ALA A 223 -21.43 -8.77 -3.64
C ALA A 223 -22.67 -9.24 -2.85
N ASP A 224 -22.58 -9.19 -1.52
CA ASP A 224 -23.69 -9.55 -0.64
C ASP A 224 -24.86 -8.57 -0.78
N GLU A 225 -26.05 -9.11 -1.03
CA GLU A 225 -27.29 -8.34 -1.08
C GLU A 225 -27.89 -8.19 0.32
N ALA A 226 -28.38 -6.99 0.61
CA ALA A 226 -29.13 -6.70 1.83
C ALA A 226 -30.45 -5.99 1.48
N PRO A 227 -31.54 -6.24 2.24
CA PRO A 227 -32.79 -5.49 2.06
C PRO A 227 -32.56 -3.98 2.14
N ASP A 228 -33.29 -3.21 1.33
CA ASP A 228 -33.21 -1.75 1.27
C ASP A 228 -31.81 -1.17 0.92
N THR A 229 -30.90 -2.00 0.40
CA THR A 229 -29.50 -1.66 0.10
C THR A 229 -29.17 -2.00 -1.35
N ILE A 230 -28.37 -1.17 -2.03
CA ILE A 230 -27.82 -1.47 -3.37
C ILE A 230 -26.64 -2.42 -3.20
N THR A 231 -26.58 -3.50 -3.97
CA THR A 231 -25.48 -4.47 -3.89
C THR A 231 -24.13 -3.82 -4.23
N GLY A 232 -23.09 -4.15 -3.46
CA GLY A 232 -21.71 -3.80 -3.77
C GLY A 232 -21.12 -4.67 -4.89
N ASP A 233 -19.85 -4.48 -5.15
CA ASP A 233 -19.11 -5.20 -6.19
C ASP A 233 -18.18 -6.27 -5.60
N ILE A 234 -17.91 -7.33 -6.35
CA ILE A 234 -16.82 -8.26 -6.02
C ILE A 234 -15.57 -7.81 -6.78
N VAL A 235 -14.51 -7.49 -6.04
CA VAL A 235 -13.24 -7.04 -6.60
C VAL A 235 -12.19 -8.12 -6.40
N PHE A 236 -11.79 -8.79 -7.49
CA PHE A 236 -10.66 -9.69 -7.45
C PHE A 236 -9.36 -8.91 -7.58
N VAL A 237 -8.48 -9.03 -6.60
CA VAL A 237 -7.13 -8.43 -6.64
C VAL A 237 -6.15 -9.52 -7.03
N LEU A 238 -5.48 -9.37 -8.17
CA LEU A 238 -4.46 -10.33 -8.59
C LEU A 238 -3.29 -10.32 -7.61
N GLN A 239 -2.93 -11.49 -7.11
CA GLN A 239 -1.75 -11.70 -6.28
C GLN A 239 -0.80 -12.65 -7.02
N GLN A 240 0.29 -12.09 -7.52
CA GLN A 240 1.34 -12.85 -8.17
C GLN A 240 2.05 -13.74 -7.15
N LYS A 241 2.09 -15.04 -7.42
CA LYS A 241 2.91 -15.99 -6.67
C LYS A 241 4.38 -15.80 -7.02
N GLU A 242 5.24 -15.97 -6.02
CA GLU A 242 6.67 -16.05 -6.23
C GLU A 242 7.01 -17.30 -7.05
N HIS A 243 7.95 -17.15 -7.99
CA HIS A 243 8.40 -18.22 -8.86
C HIS A 243 9.85 -18.57 -8.52
N PRO A 244 10.22 -19.85 -8.48
CA PRO A 244 11.55 -20.28 -8.01
C PRO A 244 12.72 -19.80 -8.87
N LYS A 245 12.51 -19.62 -10.18
CA LYS A 245 13.59 -19.22 -11.13
C LYS A 245 13.48 -17.81 -11.67
N PHE A 246 12.29 -17.22 -11.64
CA PHE A 246 11.99 -16.01 -12.40
C PHE A 246 11.45 -14.95 -11.46
N LYS A 247 12.05 -13.78 -11.49
CA LYS A 247 11.58 -12.61 -10.76
C LYS A 247 11.08 -11.59 -11.77
N ARG A 248 9.78 -11.30 -11.73
CA ARG A 248 9.18 -10.28 -12.58
C ARG A 248 9.38 -8.90 -11.97
N LYS A 249 9.83 -7.95 -12.79
CA LYS A 249 9.84 -6.52 -12.46
C LYS A 249 9.20 -5.76 -13.62
N ALA A 250 7.96 -5.32 -13.40
CA ALA A 250 7.12 -4.71 -14.44
C ALA A 250 6.95 -5.63 -15.67
N GLU A 251 7.54 -5.26 -16.80
CA GLU A 251 7.48 -5.97 -18.08
C GLU A 251 8.68 -6.90 -18.28
N ASP A 252 9.70 -6.77 -17.45
CA ASP A 252 10.95 -7.51 -17.57
C ASP A 252 10.97 -8.71 -16.61
N LEU A 253 11.71 -9.74 -17.04
CA LEU A 253 11.98 -10.94 -16.25
C LEU A 253 13.45 -10.98 -15.86
N PHE A 254 13.72 -11.46 -14.65
CA PHE A 254 15.06 -11.63 -14.12
C PHE A 254 15.24 -13.10 -13.73
N VAL A 255 16.37 -13.67 -14.11
CA VAL A 255 16.78 -15.03 -13.72
C VAL A 255 18.22 -14.98 -13.26
N GLU A 256 18.54 -15.73 -12.20
CA GLU A 256 19.90 -15.91 -11.73
C GLU A 256 20.47 -17.20 -12.30
N HIS A 257 21.70 -17.13 -12.82
CA HIS A 257 22.41 -18.28 -13.34
C HIS A 257 23.85 -18.26 -12.84
N THR A 258 24.24 -19.35 -12.18
CA THR A 258 25.60 -19.56 -11.71
C THR A 258 26.44 -20.16 -12.84
N LEU A 259 27.60 -19.56 -13.09
CA LEU A 259 28.59 -20.03 -14.04
C LEU A 259 29.85 -20.46 -13.29
N SER A 260 30.51 -21.50 -13.78
CA SER A 260 31.88 -21.79 -13.34
C SER A 260 32.87 -20.75 -13.86
N LEU A 261 34.01 -20.58 -13.18
CA LEU A 261 35.06 -19.67 -13.65
C LEU A 261 35.54 -19.99 -15.07
N THR A 262 35.59 -21.27 -15.45
CA THR A 262 35.96 -21.70 -16.80
C THR A 262 34.92 -21.28 -17.83
N GLU A 263 33.63 -21.43 -17.54
CA GLU A 263 32.53 -20.97 -18.39
C GLU A 263 32.49 -19.45 -18.54
N ALA A 264 32.78 -18.73 -17.45
CA ALA A 264 32.83 -17.27 -17.45
C ALA A 264 33.97 -16.71 -18.31
N LEU A 265 35.11 -17.41 -18.41
CA LEU A 265 36.29 -16.98 -19.17
C LEU A 265 36.32 -17.53 -20.61
N CYS A 266 35.95 -18.80 -20.80
CA CYS A 266 36.08 -19.52 -22.07
C CYS A 266 34.78 -19.50 -22.90
N GLY A 267 33.69 -19.00 -22.33
CA GLY A 267 32.35 -19.04 -22.91
C GLY A 267 31.53 -20.23 -22.40
N PHE A 268 30.21 -20.13 -22.55
CA PHE A 268 29.26 -21.10 -22.02
C PHE A 268 28.11 -21.34 -22.99
N GLN A 269 27.43 -22.45 -22.78
CA GLN A 269 26.20 -22.80 -23.46
C GLN A 269 25.28 -23.55 -22.51
N PHE A 270 24.09 -23.01 -22.25
CA PHE A 270 23.08 -23.68 -21.44
C PHE A 270 21.68 -23.48 -22.00
N VAL A 271 20.75 -24.32 -21.55
CA VAL A 271 19.35 -24.28 -21.96
C VAL A 271 18.51 -23.76 -20.80
N LEU A 272 17.74 -22.71 -21.05
CA LEU A 272 16.79 -22.15 -20.09
C LEU A 272 15.36 -22.45 -20.53
N THR A 273 14.59 -23.12 -19.67
CA THR A 273 13.15 -23.30 -19.89
C THR A 273 12.40 -22.02 -19.52
N HIS A 274 11.68 -21.45 -20.48
CA HIS A 274 10.86 -20.24 -20.30
C HIS A 274 9.47 -20.56 -19.70
N LEU A 275 8.69 -19.53 -19.38
CA LEU A 275 7.33 -19.62 -18.80
C LEU A 275 6.31 -20.27 -19.76
N ASP A 276 6.56 -20.24 -21.06
CA ASP A 276 5.75 -20.92 -22.08
C ASP A 276 6.22 -22.36 -22.39
N SER A 277 7.13 -22.89 -21.56
CA SER A 277 7.75 -24.21 -21.73
C SER A 277 8.67 -24.32 -22.96
N ARG A 278 8.96 -23.25 -23.71
CA ARG A 278 10.00 -23.26 -24.74
C ARG A 278 11.39 -23.33 -24.08
N GLN A 279 12.31 -23.97 -24.78
CA GLN A 279 13.71 -24.03 -24.39
C GLN A 279 14.50 -22.96 -25.16
N LEU A 280 15.13 -22.04 -24.44
CA LEU A 280 15.99 -21.01 -25.00
C LEU A 280 17.45 -21.47 -24.86
N LEU A 281 18.14 -21.59 -25.99
CA LEU A 281 19.57 -21.86 -26.00
C LEU A 281 20.34 -20.56 -25.85
N ILE A 282 21.01 -20.39 -24.72
CA ILE A 282 21.80 -19.20 -24.42
C ILE A 282 23.26 -19.59 -24.58
N LYS A 283 23.95 -18.88 -25.47
CA LYS A 283 25.35 -19.12 -25.80
C LYS A 283 26.16 -17.83 -25.71
N SER A 284 27.36 -17.93 -25.17
CA SER A 284 28.39 -16.89 -25.25
C SER A 284 29.39 -17.26 -26.35
N ASN A 285 29.98 -16.27 -27.00
CA ASN A 285 31.05 -16.55 -27.96
C ASN A 285 32.34 -16.90 -27.20
N PRO A 286 33.15 -17.86 -27.69
CA PRO A 286 34.45 -18.13 -27.08
C PRO A 286 35.32 -16.87 -27.02
N GLY A 287 35.84 -16.56 -25.83
CA GLY A 287 36.63 -15.35 -25.55
C GLY A 287 35.82 -14.14 -25.05
N GLU A 288 34.48 -14.24 -25.00
CA GLU A 288 33.66 -13.24 -24.34
C GLU A 288 33.61 -13.50 -22.83
N VAL A 289 34.31 -12.65 -22.07
CA VAL A 289 34.41 -12.77 -20.61
C VAL A 289 33.15 -12.22 -19.93
N VAL A 290 32.58 -13.02 -19.03
CA VAL A 290 31.49 -12.61 -18.16
C VAL A 290 32.03 -12.30 -16.77
N LYS A 291 31.80 -11.07 -16.32
CA LYS A 291 32.21 -10.65 -14.98
C LYS A 291 31.23 -11.19 -13.94
N PRO A 292 31.69 -11.45 -12.70
CA PRO A 292 30.80 -11.66 -11.57
C PRO A 292 29.79 -10.52 -11.44
N ASP A 293 28.57 -10.86 -11.05
CA ASP A 293 27.43 -9.95 -10.85
C ASP A 293 27.07 -9.10 -12.07
N SER A 294 27.36 -9.61 -13.26
CA SER A 294 27.00 -8.95 -14.52
C SER A 294 25.64 -9.39 -15.02
N TYR A 295 24.97 -8.49 -15.74
CA TYR A 295 23.66 -8.73 -16.34
C TYR A 295 23.79 -8.77 -17.87
N LYS A 296 23.21 -9.79 -18.51
CA LYS A 296 22.96 -9.76 -19.96
C LYS A 296 21.46 -9.81 -20.23
N ALA A 297 21.03 -9.15 -21.30
CA ALA A 297 19.62 -9.06 -21.67
C ALA A 297 19.33 -9.82 -22.97
N ILE A 298 18.21 -10.52 -23.01
CA ILE A 298 17.62 -11.12 -24.21
C ILE A 298 16.36 -10.32 -24.54
N ASN A 299 16.35 -9.74 -25.74
CA ASN A 299 15.21 -8.96 -26.21
C ASN A 299 14.01 -9.86 -26.50
N ASP A 300 12.80 -9.33 -26.30
CA ASP A 300 11.51 -9.97 -26.63
C ASP A 300 11.21 -11.28 -25.88
N GLU A 301 11.97 -11.61 -24.83
CA GLU A 301 11.74 -12.79 -23.98
C GLU A 301 11.34 -12.43 -22.54
N GLY A 302 10.93 -11.17 -22.28
CA GLY A 302 10.30 -10.75 -21.02
C GLY A 302 8.80 -11.02 -20.95
N MET A 303 8.09 -10.38 -20.02
CA MET A 303 6.63 -10.50 -19.90
C MET A 303 5.90 -9.78 -21.04
N PRO A 304 4.74 -10.28 -21.49
CA PRO A 304 3.89 -9.54 -22.42
C PRO A 304 3.36 -8.26 -21.78
N MET A 305 3.23 -7.20 -22.58
CA MET A 305 2.61 -5.95 -22.16
C MET A 305 1.09 -6.12 -22.09
N TYR A 306 0.47 -5.62 -21.01
CA TYR A 306 -0.99 -5.61 -20.87
C TYR A 306 -1.62 -4.81 -22.02
N GLN A 307 -2.73 -5.30 -22.57
CA GLN A 307 -3.40 -4.79 -23.80
C GLN A 307 -2.60 -4.92 -25.11
N ARG A 308 -1.29 -5.14 -25.06
CA ARG A 308 -0.41 -5.29 -26.24
C ARG A 308 0.36 -6.60 -26.17
N PRO A 309 -0.30 -7.76 -26.30
CA PRO A 309 0.30 -9.06 -26.06
C PRO A 309 1.42 -9.45 -27.04
N PHE A 310 1.50 -8.77 -28.19
CA PHE A 310 2.55 -8.97 -29.19
C PHE A 310 3.88 -8.31 -28.80
N MET A 311 3.84 -7.31 -27.91
CA MET A 311 5.02 -6.64 -27.39
C MET A 311 5.42 -7.30 -26.07
N LYS A 312 6.67 -7.73 -25.98
CA LYS A 312 7.24 -8.35 -24.77
C LYS A 312 8.38 -7.49 -24.24
N GLY A 313 8.58 -7.53 -22.92
CA GLY A 313 9.75 -6.93 -22.30
C GLY A 313 11.02 -7.74 -22.56
N LYS A 314 12.04 -7.52 -21.73
CA LYS A 314 13.33 -8.20 -21.83
C LYS A 314 13.50 -9.24 -20.72
N LEU A 315 14.31 -10.25 -21.01
CA LEU A 315 14.79 -11.20 -20.00
C LEU A 315 16.23 -10.84 -19.63
N TYR A 316 16.45 -10.47 -18.38
CA TYR A 316 17.76 -10.25 -17.81
C TYR A 316 18.24 -11.51 -17.10
N ILE A 317 19.46 -11.92 -17.43
CA ILE A 317 20.15 -13.00 -16.77
C ILE A 317 21.25 -12.38 -15.92
N HIS A 318 21.15 -12.56 -14.61
CA HIS A 318 22.18 -12.21 -13.65
C HIS A 318 23.16 -13.37 -13.53
N PHE A 319 24.43 -13.12 -13.85
CA PHE A 319 25.48 -14.13 -13.80
C PHE A 319 26.30 -14.00 -12.53
N THR A 320 26.26 -15.05 -11.72
CA THR A 320 27.15 -15.22 -10.55
C THR A 320 28.23 -16.23 -10.93
N VAL A 321 29.48 -15.94 -10.57
CA VAL A 321 30.61 -16.81 -10.92
C VAL A 321 31.07 -17.56 -9.68
N GLU A 322 31.04 -18.89 -9.75
CA GLU A 322 31.60 -19.76 -8.71
C GLU A 322 33.09 -20.00 -8.98
N PHE A 323 33.90 -19.67 -7.97
CA PHE A 323 35.34 -19.90 -7.96
C PHE A 323 35.65 -21.26 -7.31
N PRO A 324 36.70 -21.96 -7.77
CA PRO A 324 37.13 -23.20 -7.14
C PRO A 324 37.72 -22.94 -5.75
N ASP A 325 37.48 -23.85 -4.80
CA ASP A 325 37.95 -23.71 -3.40
C ASP A 325 39.48 -23.69 -3.28
N SER A 326 40.19 -24.41 -4.15
CA SER A 326 41.66 -24.46 -4.14
C SER A 326 42.21 -24.76 -5.54
N LEU A 327 43.46 -24.35 -5.77
CA LEU A 327 44.18 -24.55 -7.03
C LEU A 327 45.53 -25.22 -6.76
N ASN A 328 45.90 -26.16 -7.62
CA ASN A 328 47.20 -26.82 -7.57
C ASN A 328 48.32 -25.90 -8.10
N PRO A 329 49.57 -26.04 -7.63
CA PRO A 329 50.68 -25.14 -8.04
C PRO A 329 50.95 -25.17 -9.56
N ASP A 330 50.72 -26.28 -10.23
CA ASP A 330 50.84 -26.37 -11.70
C ASP A 330 49.73 -25.60 -12.42
N GLN A 331 48.52 -25.55 -11.85
CA GLN A 331 47.40 -24.76 -12.37
C GLN A 331 47.65 -23.27 -12.17
N VAL A 332 48.25 -22.87 -11.05
CA VAL A 332 48.63 -21.47 -10.78
C VAL A 332 49.62 -20.97 -11.83
N LYS A 333 50.67 -21.76 -12.15
CA LYS A 333 51.63 -21.40 -13.21
C LYS A 333 50.96 -21.27 -14.59
N ALA A 334 50.01 -22.16 -14.90
CA ALA A 334 49.26 -22.10 -16.15
C ALA A 334 48.37 -20.86 -16.23
N LEU A 335 47.74 -20.45 -15.12
CA LEU A 335 46.93 -19.23 -15.05
C LEU A 335 47.78 -17.97 -15.14
N GLU A 336 48.93 -17.92 -14.47
CA GLU A 336 49.88 -16.79 -14.56
C GLU A 336 50.43 -16.57 -15.97
N ALA A 337 50.52 -17.64 -16.79
CA ALA A 337 50.93 -17.53 -18.19
C ALA A 337 49.85 -16.92 -19.10
N VAL A 338 48.57 -17.03 -18.72
CA VAL A 338 47.42 -16.62 -19.56
C VAL A 338 46.81 -15.29 -19.10
N LEU A 339 46.80 -15.03 -17.79
CA LEU A 339 46.24 -13.83 -17.18
C LEU A 339 47.27 -12.68 -17.13
N PRO A 340 46.81 -11.41 -17.02
CA PRO A 340 47.72 -10.28 -16.89
C PRO A 340 48.68 -10.46 -15.71
N PRO A 341 49.94 -10.01 -15.84
CA PRO A 341 50.96 -10.20 -14.81
C PRO A 341 50.54 -9.51 -13.52
N LYS A 342 50.90 -10.12 -12.38
CA LYS A 342 50.64 -9.54 -11.07
C LYS A 342 51.27 -8.14 -11.01
N PRO A 343 50.53 -7.11 -10.54
CA PRO A 343 51.11 -5.80 -10.35
C PRO A 343 52.24 -5.95 -9.32
N SER A 344 53.49 -5.74 -9.76
CA SER A 344 54.63 -5.77 -8.86
C SER A 344 54.67 -4.47 -8.07
N SER A 345 54.08 -4.47 -6.88
CA SER A 345 54.48 -3.52 -5.84
C SER A 345 55.88 -3.95 -5.37
N GLN A 346 56.91 -3.50 -6.08
CA GLN A 346 58.28 -3.68 -5.62
C GLN A 346 58.52 -2.69 -4.48
N LEU A 347 58.11 -3.07 -3.28
CA LEU A 347 58.66 -2.49 -2.07
C LEU A 347 60.13 -2.92 -2.00
N THR A 348 61.03 -1.99 -1.71
CA THR A 348 62.44 -2.29 -1.49
C THR A 348 62.61 -3.09 -0.19
N ASP A 349 63.68 -3.87 -0.07
CA ASP A 349 63.94 -4.68 1.14
C ASP A 349 63.97 -3.81 2.42
N MET A 350 64.40 -2.55 2.31
CA MET A 350 64.34 -1.57 3.41
C MET A 350 62.91 -1.18 3.79
N GLU A 351 62.00 -1.07 2.83
CA GLU A 351 60.58 -0.76 3.10
C GLU A 351 59.83 -1.98 3.64
N LEU A 352 60.25 -3.20 3.27
CA LEU A 352 59.69 -4.45 3.79
C LEU A 352 60.13 -4.72 5.24
N ASP A 353 61.37 -4.39 5.60
CA ASP A 353 61.87 -4.49 6.99
C ASP A 353 61.15 -3.54 7.96
N GLU A 354 60.58 -2.44 7.46
CA GLU A 354 59.73 -1.50 8.23
C GLU A 354 58.25 -1.94 8.30
N CYS A 355 57.85 -2.98 7.56
CA CYS A 355 56.47 -3.48 7.55
C CYS A 355 56.28 -4.63 8.57
N GLU A 356 55.23 -4.55 9.38
CA GLU A 356 54.80 -5.69 10.22
C GLU A 356 54.12 -6.76 9.35
N GLU A 357 54.65 -7.99 9.37
CA GLU A 357 54.04 -9.12 8.70
C GLU A 357 52.70 -9.46 9.37
N THR A 358 51.61 -9.36 8.61
CA THR A 358 50.27 -9.70 9.08
C THR A 358 49.74 -10.90 8.30
N THR A 359 49.05 -11.79 9.01
CA THR A 359 48.40 -12.94 8.40
C THR A 359 46.93 -12.63 8.15
N LEU A 360 46.48 -12.83 6.91
CA LEU A 360 45.08 -12.75 6.56
C LEU A 360 44.37 -14.05 6.93
N HIS A 361 43.16 -13.92 7.47
CA HIS A 361 42.27 -15.05 7.75
C HIS A 361 40.93 -14.80 7.07
N ASP A 362 40.27 -15.88 6.63
CA ASP A 362 38.94 -15.79 6.06
C ASP A 362 37.93 -15.38 7.13
N VAL A 363 37.18 -14.32 6.87
CA VAL A 363 36.16 -13.81 7.80
C VAL A 363 34.81 -13.78 7.10
N ASN A 364 33.82 -14.44 7.69
CA ASN A 364 32.43 -14.20 7.35
C ASN A 364 31.98 -12.91 8.05
N MET A 365 31.85 -11.83 7.28
CA MET A 365 31.49 -10.50 7.79
C MET A 365 30.16 -10.48 8.56
N GLU A 366 29.18 -11.32 8.21
CA GLU A 366 27.89 -11.39 8.94
C GLU A 366 28.06 -11.99 10.34
N GLU A 367 28.88 -13.03 10.47
CA GLU A 367 29.18 -13.63 11.77
C GLU A 367 30.04 -12.71 12.64
N GLU A 368 30.98 -11.99 12.02
CA GLU A 368 31.82 -11.02 12.72
C GLU A 368 31.00 -9.83 13.24
N THR A 369 30.07 -9.31 12.45
CA THR A 369 29.16 -8.24 12.89
C THR A 369 28.22 -8.71 14.00
N ARG A 370 27.69 -9.94 13.91
CA ARG A 370 26.89 -10.52 14.99
C ARG A 370 27.69 -10.69 16.28
N ARG A 371 28.94 -11.17 16.20
CA ARG A 371 29.83 -11.33 17.35
C ARG A 371 30.19 -9.98 17.99
N LYS A 372 30.43 -8.95 17.18
CA LYS A 372 30.66 -7.58 17.68
C LYS A 372 29.42 -6.97 18.33
N GLN A 373 28.22 -7.21 17.78
CA GLN A 373 26.97 -6.77 18.42
C GLN A 373 26.73 -7.44 19.78
N GLN A 374 27.04 -8.74 19.89
CA GLN A 374 26.94 -9.46 21.16
C GLN A 374 27.95 -8.95 22.20
N GLN A 375 29.22 -8.76 21.82
CA GLN A 375 30.22 -8.16 22.72
C GLN A 375 29.88 -6.74 23.14
N ALA A 376 29.28 -5.94 22.25
CA ALA A 376 28.81 -4.61 22.59
C ALA A 376 27.67 -4.69 23.62
N GLN A 377 26.73 -5.62 23.48
CA GLN A 377 25.68 -5.85 24.47
C GLN A 377 26.24 -6.31 25.83
N GLU A 378 27.17 -7.27 25.84
CA GLU A 378 27.80 -7.77 27.08
C GLU A 378 28.56 -6.67 27.83
N ALA A 379 29.19 -5.72 27.12
CA ALA A 379 29.85 -4.57 27.73
C ALA A 379 28.89 -3.53 28.35
N TYR A 380 27.63 -3.48 27.88
CA TYR A 380 26.59 -2.64 28.52
C TYR A 380 25.94 -3.34 29.72
N ASP A 381 25.90 -4.67 29.75
CA ASP A 381 25.36 -5.43 30.88
C ASP A 381 26.36 -5.50 32.06
N GLU A 382 27.67 -5.41 31.84
CA GLU A 382 28.69 -5.38 32.92
C GLU A 382 28.73 -4.05 33.71
N ASP A 383 28.24 -2.94 33.14
CA ASP A 383 28.21 -1.63 33.82
C ASP A 383 27.04 -1.48 34.82
N ASP A 384 26.03 -2.35 34.78
CA ASP A 384 24.89 -2.35 35.72
C ASP A 384 25.13 -3.20 37.00
N ASP A 385 26.24 -3.94 37.09
CA ASP A 385 26.58 -4.83 38.20
C ASP A 385 27.72 -4.29 39.11
N MET A 386 27.78 -2.97 39.35
CA MET A 386 28.63 -2.39 40.40
C MET A 386 27.88 -2.28 41.75
N PRO A 387 28.31 -2.98 42.83
CA PRO A 387 27.65 -2.92 44.13
C PRO A 387 28.07 -1.65 44.91
N GLY A 388 27.49 -0.51 44.53
CA GLY A 388 27.64 0.78 45.20
C GLY A 388 26.47 1.06 46.12
N GLY A 389 26.62 0.80 47.42
CA GLY A 389 25.59 1.08 48.42
C GLY A 389 25.29 2.57 48.59
N ALA A 390 24.01 2.92 48.74
CA ALA A 390 23.57 4.10 49.48
C ALA A 390 22.12 3.95 49.95
N GLN A 391 21.85 4.49 51.13
CA GLN A 391 20.66 4.29 51.95
C GLN A 391 19.35 4.80 51.36
N ARG A 392 18.29 4.04 51.71
CA ARG A 392 16.88 4.39 51.83
C ARG A 392 16.59 5.89 52.09
N VAL A 393 15.57 6.43 51.44
CA VAL A 393 14.56 7.26 52.13
C VAL A 393 13.17 7.02 51.53
N GLN A 394 12.25 6.48 52.33
CA GLN A 394 10.80 6.56 52.09
C GLN A 394 10.32 7.91 52.62
N CYS A 395 9.57 8.67 51.82
CA CYS A 395 8.67 9.70 52.33
C CYS A 395 7.28 9.54 51.72
N ALA A 396 6.37 9.03 52.55
CA ALA A 396 4.94 9.24 52.42
C ALA A 396 4.56 10.56 53.10
N GLN A 397 3.61 11.29 52.53
CA GLN A 397 2.71 12.28 53.15
C GLN A 397 1.88 12.91 52.01
N GLN A 398 0.59 13.18 52.11
CA GLN A 398 -0.47 12.82 53.04
C GLN A 398 -1.79 13.09 52.31
#